data_AF-A0AAV3Y5E8-F1
#
_entry.id   AF-A0AAV3Y5E8-F1
#
_cell.length_a   1.000
_cell.length_b   1.000
_cell.length_c   1.000
_cell.angle_alpha   90.00
_cell.angle_beta   90.00
_cell.angle_gamma   90.00
#
_symmetry.space_group_name_H-M   'P 1'
#
loop_
_entity.id
_entity.type
_entity.pdbx_description
1 polymer ?
#
loop_
_entity_poly.entity_id
_entity_poly.type
_entity_poly.pdbx_seq_one_letter_code
_entity_poly.pdbx_strand_id
1 'polypeptide(L)'
;MAALYRLRQRRRLRRPKIYRDRTNPLDTFDDIELHDKLRFRRQDILELTDLLTNDLELDNRGGAVPPVLQVCVTLRYFATGTFQNAIGEMIGISQPTVSLIVKRTMNALLQRFPDFIHPPAMQDITRNKIEFQEMAGFPNVFGCIDGTHIKIVAPPGIDEDVYVNRKNVHSINVQIVCDARLRILDCVATSPGSFHDARILRESAFWRAMEDIGVTNQLDALIQHSFRKKSTGALSYFFSKVKLLKCSGVGPPSSVEDIHEGYSEELALDAEAISYWG
;
A
#
# COMPACT_ATOMS: atom_id res chain seq x y z
N MET A 1 2.44 -48.85 22.68
CA MET A 1 1.23 -48.00 22.77
C MET A 1 1.27 -46.74 21.90
N ALA A 2 2.34 -45.94 21.88
CA ALA A 2 2.43 -44.72 21.05
C ALA A 2 2.42 -44.95 19.53
N ALA A 3 3.03 -46.05 19.04
CA ALA A 3 3.02 -46.41 17.62
C ALA A 3 1.63 -46.84 17.12
N LEU A 4 0.86 -47.55 17.95
CA LEU A 4 -0.54 -47.91 17.67
C LEU A 4 -1.46 -46.69 17.68
N TYR A 5 -1.22 -45.70 18.56
CA TYR A 5 -1.95 -44.43 18.55
C TYR A 5 -1.71 -43.64 17.25
N ARG A 6 -0.46 -43.59 16.77
CA ARG A 6 -0.10 -42.96 15.48
C ARG A 6 -0.66 -43.71 14.26
N LEU A 7 -0.72 -45.04 14.31
CA LEU A 7 -1.31 -45.85 13.23
C LEU A 7 -2.85 -45.73 13.21
N ARG A 8 -3.50 -45.54 14.37
CA ARG A 8 -4.96 -45.32 14.46
C ARG A 8 -5.41 -43.96 13.92
N GLN A 9 -4.55 -42.93 13.98
CA GLN A 9 -4.83 -41.62 13.36
C GLN A 9 -4.67 -41.60 11.82
N ARG A 10 -4.06 -42.63 11.21
CA ARG A 10 -3.85 -42.70 9.76
C ARG A 10 -5.07 -43.17 8.96
N ARG A 11 -6.07 -43.77 9.60
CA ARG A 11 -7.43 -43.78 9.04
C ARG A 11 -8.06 -42.43 9.36
N ARG A 12 -7.67 -41.39 8.61
CA ARG A 12 -8.39 -40.11 8.63
C ARG A 12 -9.82 -40.41 8.21
N LEU A 13 -10.71 -40.64 9.17
CA LEU A 13 -12.14 -40.57 8.93
C LEU A 13 -12.35 -39.25 8.21
N ARG A 14 -12.83 -39.32 6.97
CA ARG A 14 -13.07 -38.13 6.16
C ARG A 14 -14.09 -37.33 6.94
N ARG A 15 -13.63 -36.27 7.62
CA ARG A 15 -14.52 -35.43 8.42
C ARG A 15 -15.60 -34.93 7.46
N PRO A 16 -16.89 -35.11 7.80
CA PRO A 16 -17.95 -34.62 6.95
C PRO A 16 -17.73 -33.12 6.72
N LYS A 17 -17.96 -32.67 5.49
CA LYS A 17 -17.81 -31.27 5.14
C LYS A 17 -18.95 -30.51 5.82
N ILE A 18 -18.61 -29.70 6.82
CA ILE A 18 -19.57 -28.82 7.50
C ILE A 18 -19.54 -27.48 6.79
N TYR A 19 -20.67 -27.10 6.22
CA TYR A 19 -20.89 -25.75 5.70
C TYR A 19 -21.27 -24.87 6.88
N ARG A 20 -20.46 -23.83 7.11
CA ARG A 20 -20.78 -22.79 8.09
C ARG A 20 -21.48 -21.67 7.36
N ASP A 21 -22.47 -21.08 8.03
CA ASP A 21 -23.06 -19.83 7.58
C ASP A 21 -21.97 -18.76 7.61
N ARG A 22 -21.91 -17.98 6.53
CA ARG A 22 -20.89 -16.94 6.38
C ARG A 22 -21.50 -15.60 6.66
N THR A 23 -20.81 -14.83 7.48
CA THR A 23 -21.15 -13.44 7.72
C THR A 23 -20.50 -12.58 6.65
N ASN A 24 -21.30 -11.74 5.99
CA ASN A 24 -20.79 -10.72 5.08
C ASN A 24 -20.51 -9.44 5.88
N PRO A 25 -19.25 -9.01 6.02
CA PRO A 25 -18.92 -7.79 6.76
C PRO A 25 -19.66 -6.55 6.25
N LEU A 26 -19.95 -6.50 4.94
CA LEU A 26 -20.70 -5.40 4.35
C LEU A 26 -22.16 -5.36 4.85
N ASP A 27 -22.78 -6.50 5.14
CA ASP A 27 -24.17 -6.50 5.62
C ASP A 27 -24.26 -6.29 7.13
N THR A 28 -23.17 -6.55 7.87
CA THR A 28 -23.19 -6.53 9.34
C THR A 28 -22.61 -5.28 9.97
N PHE A 29 -21.67 -4.60 9.32
CA PHE A 29 -21.01 -3.42 9.86
C PHE A 29 -21.48 -2.16 9.16
N ASP A 30 -21.61 -1.08 9.93
CA ASP A 30 -21.74 0.25 9.36
C ASP A 30 -20.42 0.73 8.74
N ASP A 31 -20.45 1.90 8.09
CA ASP A 31 -19.28 2.39 7.35
C ASP A 31 -18.11 2.79 8.26
N ILE A 32 -18.40 3.23 9.49
CA ILE A 32 -17.37 3.58 10.48
C ILE A 32 -16.68 2.30 10.95
N GLU A 33 -17.47 1.28 11.34
CA GLU A 33 -16.95 -0.01 11.77
C GLU A 33 -16.20 -0.73 10.64
N LEU A 34 -16.67 -0.64 9.40
CA LEU A 34 -15.97 -1.18 8.23
C LEU A 34 -14.61 -0.51 8.06
N HIS A 35 -14.57 0.82 8.09
CA HIS A 35 -13.32 1.55 7.94
C HIS A 35 -12.34 1.22 9.08
N ASP A 36 -12.80 1.18 10.33
CA ASP A 36 -11.95 0.80 11.47
C ASP A 36 -11.41 -0.63 11.37
N LYS A 37 -12.22 -1.55 10.84
CA LYS A 37 -11.85 -2.97 10.78
C LYS A 37 -11.07 -3.36 9.53
N LEU A 38 -11.34 -2.73 8.40
CA LEU A 38 -10.80 -3.10 7.08
C LEU A 38 -9.89 -2.02 6.50
N ARG A 39 -9.92 -0.78 7.00
CA ARG A 39 -9.17 0.40 6.53
C ARG A 39 -9.55 0.90 5.14
N PHE A 40 -10.75 0.55 4.69
CA PHE A 40 -11.30 0.95 3.40
C PHE A 40 -12.77 1.34 3.56
N ARG A 41 -13.24 2.29 2.74
CA ARG A 41 -14.67 2.62 2.67
C ARG A 41 -15.40 1.48 1.95
N ARG A 42 -16.69 1.34 2.21
CA ARG A 42 -17.55 0.35 1.55
C ARG A 42 -17.43 0.41 0.03
N GLN A 43 -17.46 1.61 -0.52
CA GLN A 43 -17.37 1.83 -1.96
C GLN A 43 -16.03 1.33 -2.52
N ASP A 44 -14.91 1.66 -1.87
CA ASP A 44 -13.58 1.18 -2.30
C ASP A 44 -13.47 -0.35 -2.25
N ILE A 45 -14.13 -1.00 -1.27
CA ILE A 45 -14.16 -2.47 -1.17
C ILE A 45 -14.92 -3.08 -2.35
N LEU A 46 -16.04 -2.46 -2.75
CA LEU A 46 -16.84 -2.92 -3.89
C LEU A 46 -16.09 -2.73 -5.20
N GLU A 47 -15.49 -1.56 -5.42
CA GLU A 47 -14.67 -1.28 -6.61
C GLU A 47 -13.47 -2.23 -6.71
N LEU A 48 -12.78 -2.48 -5.59
CA LEU A 48 -11.71 -3.46 -5.55
C LEU A 48 -12.20 -4.88 -5.81
N THR A 49 -13.42 -5.21 -5.36
CA THR A 49 -14.03 -6.51 -5.63
C THR A 49 -14.31 -6.66 -7.13
N ASP A 50 -14.90 -5.66 -7.76
CA ASP A 50 -15.21 -5.68 -9.19
C ASP A 50 -13.93 -5.82 -10.03
N LEU A 51 -12.88 -5.06 -9.68
CA LEU A 51 -11.57 -5.15 -10.33
C LEU A 51 -10.97 -6.57 -10.28
N LEU A 52 -11.17 -7.28 -9.17
CA LEU A 52 -10.57 -8.59 -8.92
C LEU A 52 -11.53 -9.77 -9.18
N THR A 53 -12.77 -9.51 -9.61
CA THR A 53 -13.82 -10.54 -9.67
C THR A 53 -13.41 -11.71 -10.56
N ASN A 54 -12.93 -11.43 -11.79
CA ASN A 54 -12.52 -12.46 -12.74
C ASN A 54 -11.38 -13.35 -12.21
N ASP A 55 -10.51 -12.81 -11.36
CA ASP A 55 -9.35 -13.51 -10.79
C ASP A 55 -9.74 -14.34 -9.55
N LEU A 56 -10.85 -13.98 -8.89
CA LEU A 56 -11.29 -14.56 -7.62
C LEU A 56 -12.52 -15.46 -7.76
N GLU A 57 -13.20 -15.46 -8.89
CA GLU A 57 -14.33 -16.35 -9.17
C GLU A 57 -13.90 -17.83 -9.13
N LEU A 58 -14.74 -18.64 -8.52
CA LEU A 58 -14.50 -20.06 -8.31
C LEU A 58 -15.77 -20.86 -8.59
N ASP A 59 -15.61 -22.10 -9.03
CA ASP A 59 -16.73 -23.01 -9.24
C ASP A 59 -17.51 -23.24 -7.93
N ASN A 60 -18.81 -22.91 -7.96
CA ASN A 60 -19.71 -22.96 -6.81
C ASN A 60 -20.12 -24.37 -6.39
N ARG A 61 -19.71 -25.44 -7.10
CA ARG A 61 -19.98 -26.85 -6.74
C ARG A 61 -19.59 -27.24 -5.30
N GLY A 62 -18.74 -26.45 -4.65
CA GLY A 62 -18.27 -26.66 -3.28
C GLY A 62 -18.70 -25.62 -2.24
N GLY A 63 -19.63 -24.72 -2.55
CA GLY A 63 -19.88 -23.53 -1.70
C GLY A 63 -18.62 -22.68 -1.64
N ALA A 64 -18.14 -22.22 -2.79
CA ALA A 64 -16.96 -21.37 -2.88
C ALA A 64 -17.19 -20.05 -2.12
N VAL A 65 -16.10 -19.41 -1.66
CA VAL A 65 -16.19 -18.10 -1.00
C VAL A 65 -16.35 -17.04 -2.08
N PRO A 66 -17.42 -16.23 -2.07
CA PRO A 66 -17.62 -15.17 -3.07
C PRO A 66 -16.45 -14.17 -3.10
N PRO A 67 -16.13 -13.55 -4.26
CA PRO A 67 -15.05 -12.58 -4.41
C PRO A 67 -15.06 -11.47 -3.34
N VAL A 68 -16.23 -10.90 -3.05
CA VAL A 68 -16.38 -9.84 -2.03
C VAL A 68 -15.89 -10.27 -0.64
N LEU A 69 -16.19 -11.51 -0.23
CA LEU A 69 -15.72 -12.04 1.04
C LEU A 69 -14.22 -12.35 0.99
N GLN A 70 -13.71 -12.78 -0.17
CA GLN A 70 -12.26 -12.99 -0.35
C GLN A 70 -11.47 -11.69 -0.19
N VAL A 71 -11.99 -10.59 -0.76
CA VAL A 71 -11.43 -9.24 -0.59
C VAL A 71 -11.51 -8.81 0.88
N CYS A 72 -12.67 -8.92 1.53
CA CYS A 72 -12.83 -8.56 2.94
C CYS A 72 -11.87 -9.32 3.88
N VAL A 73 -11.70 -10.64 3.67
CA VAL A 73 -10.74 -11.47 4.41
C VAL A 73 -9.32 -10.92 4.27
N THR A 74 -8.93 -10.59 3.04
CA THR A 74 -7.58 -10.12 2.72
C THR A 74 -7.32 -8.72 3.28
N LEU A 75 -8.27 -7.80 3.13
CA LEU A 75 -8.19 -6.46 3.71
C LEU A 75 -8.10 -6.52 5.25
N ARG A 76 -8.90 -7.38 5.89
CA ARG A 76 -8.82 -7.59 7.35
C ARG A 76 -7.45 -8.10 7.78
N TYR A 77 -6.85 -8.98 6.98
CA TYR A 77 -5.50 -9.49 7.23
C TYR A 77 -4.46 -8.38 7.14
N PHE A 78 -4.50 -7.53 6.12
CA PHE A 78 -3.59 -6.39 5.97
C PHE A 78 -3.79 -5.32 7.05
N ALA A 79 -5.05 -4.99 7.39
CA ALA A 79 -5.39 -3.96 8.35
C ALA A 79 -4.90 -4.26 9.78
N THR A 80 -4.85 -5.55 10.16
CA THR A 80 -4.61 -5.94 11.55
C THR A 80 -3.32 -6.72 11.77
N GLY A 81 -2.82 -7.42 10.75
CA GLY A 81 -1.70 -8.36 10.90
C GLY A 81 -1.97 -9.48 11.92
N THR A 82 -3.23 -9.75 12.26
CA THR A 82 -3.63 -10.70 13.30
C THR A 82 -3.61 -12.16 12.81
N PHE A 83 -3.82 -13.09 13.74
CA PHE A 83 -3.89 -14.52 13.44
C PHE A 83 -5.06 -14.84 12.50
N GLN A 84 -4.78 -15.62 11.46
CA GLN A 84 -5.77 -16.03 10.45
C GLN A 84 -6.96 -16.81 11.03
N ASN A 85 -6.80 -17.44 12.20
CA ASN A 85 -7.92 -18.07 12.92
C ASN A 85 -8.99 -17.05 13.31
N ALA A 86 -8.59 -15.90 13.87
CA ALA A 86 -9.53 -14.85 14.29
C ALA A 86 -10.27 -14.24 13.09
N ILE A 87 -9.57 -14.07 11.96
CA ILE A 87 -10.17 -13.61 10.69
C ILE A 87 -11.17 -14.65 10.17
N GLY A 88 -10.81 -15.94 10.25
CA GLY A 88 -11.69 -17.03 9.85
C GLY A 88 -12.97 -17.10 10.70
N GLU A 89 -12.87 -16.87 12.01
CA GLU A 89 -14.01 -16.83 12.93
C GLU A 89 -14.97 -15.69 12.61
N MET A 90 -14.46 -14.49 12.30
CA MET A 90 -15.26 -13.32 11.93
C MET A 90 -16.21 -13.58 10.73
N ILE A 91 -15.74 -14.35 9.74
CA ILE A 91 -16.46 -14.57 8.47
C ILE A 91 -17.11 -15.97 8.42
N GLY A 92 -16.76 -16.87 9.34
CA GLY A 92 -17.28 -18.24 9.37
C GLY A 92 -16.50 -19.22 8.47
N ILE A 93 -15.22 -18.97 8.19
CA ILE A 93 -14.37 -19.84 7.35
C ILE A 93 -13.21 -20.47 8.12
N SER A 94 -12.65 -21.56 7.59
CA SER A 94 -11.50 -22.23 8.21
C SER A 94 -10.20 -21.47 7.94
N GLN A 95 -9.22 -21.53 8.85
CA GLN A 95 -7.92 -20.89 8.66
C GLN A 95 -7.19 -21.31 7.37
N PRO A 96 -7.20 -22.59 6.95
CA PRO A 96 -6.63 -22.96 5.65
C PRO A 96 -7.31 -22.25 4.47
N THR A 97 -8.61 -21.98 4.57
CA THR A 97 -9.34 -21.17 3.58
C THR A 97 -8.87 -19.73 3.58
N VAL A 98 -8.70 -19.11 4.77
CA VAL A 98 -8.14 -17.76 4.90
C VAL A 98 -6.77 -17.67 4.23
N SER A 99 -5.86 -18.62 4.52
CA SER A 99 -4.52 -18.65 3.92
C SER A 99 -4.57 -18.71 2.39
N LEU A 100 -5.46 -19.54 1.83
CA LEU A 100 -5.63 -19.66 0.38
C LEU A 100 -6.20 -18.37 -0.25
N ILE A 101 -7.18 -17.76 0.42
CA ILE A 101 -7.79 -16.50 -0.02
C ILE A 101 -6.75 -15.39 -0.05
N VAL A 102 -6.04 -15.16 1.06
CA VAL A 102 -5.01 -14.10 1.15
C VAL A 102 -3.98 -14.27 0.04
N LYS A 103 -3.52 -15.51 -0.21
CA LYS A 103 -2.57 -15.78 -1.29
C LYS A 103 -3.15 -15.46 -2.67
N ARG A 104 -4.40 -15.84 -2.95
CA ARG A 104 -5.05 -15.60 -4.25
C ARG A 104 -5.31 -14.13 -4.49
N THR A 105 -5.92 -13.44 -3.53
CA THR A 105 -6.18 -12.01 -3.62
C THR A 105 -4.89 -11.22 -3.72
N MET A 106 -3.83 -11.58 -2.98
CA MET A 106 -2.52 -10.95 -3.14
C MET A 106 -1.96 -11.13 -4.56
N ASN A 107 -2.04 -12.33 -5.12
CA ASN A 107 -1.56 -12.57 -6.49
C ASN A 107 -2.37 -11.76 -7.53
N ALA A 108 -3.69 -11.66 -7.36
CA ALA A 108 -4.55 -10.88 -8.24
C ALA A 108 -4.22 -9.38 -8.15
N LEU A 109 -4.02 -8.85 -6.93
CA LEU A 109 -3.55 -7.47 -6.72
C LEU A 109 -2.21 -7.21 -7.40
N LEU A 110 -1.25 -8.13 -7.24
CA LEU A 110 0.08 -8.00 -7.85
C LEU A 110 0.04 -8.01 -9.38
N GLN A 111 -0.95 -8.67 -10.00
CA GLN A 111 -1.12 -8.64 -11.45
C GLN A 111 -1.63 -7.28 -11.95
N ARG A 112 -2.41 -6.56 -11.15
CA ARG A 112 -2.90 -5.20 -11.44
C ARG A 112 -1.91 -4.11 -11.04
N PHE A 113 -0.90 -4.45 -10.24
CA PHE A 113 0.07 -3.48 -9.72
C PHE A 113 0.63 -2.51 -10.80
N PRO A 114 1.04 -2.98 -12.01
CA PRO A 114 1.56 -2.07 -13.05
C PRO A 114 0.51 -1.13 -13.65
N ASP A 115 -0.79 -1.44 -13.54
CA ASP A 115 -1.88 -0.61 -14.06
C ASP A 115 -2.08 0.66 -13.21
N PHE A 116 -1.65 0.63 -11.95
CA PHE A 116 -1.85 1.72 -10.97
C PHE A 116 -0.55 2.36 -10.51
N ILE A 117 0.55 1.61 -10.44
CA ILE A 117 1.84 2.08 -9.96
C ILE A 117 2.83 2.02 -11.10
N HIS A 118 3.06 3.18 -11.71
CA HIS A 118 4.00 3.34 -12.80
C HIS A 118 4.59 4.75 -12.78
N PRO A 119 5.78 4.93 -13.38
CA PRO A 119 6.37 6.26 -13.56
C PRO A 119 5.40 7.21 -14.28
N PRO A 120 5.32 8.49 -13.88
CA PRO A 120 4.43 9.47 -14.49
C PRO A 120 4.90 9.87 -15.89
N ALA A 121 3.95 10.21 -16.77
CA ALA A 121 4.29 10.81 -18.05
C ALA A 121 4.73 12.27 -17.88
N MET A 122 5.35 12.86 -18.91
CA MET A 122 5.82 14.26 -18.85
C MET A 122 4.70 15.26 -18.52
N GLN A 123 3.48 15.03 -19.00
CA GLN A 123 2.31 15.86 -18.69
C GLN A 123 1.94 15.78 -17.21
N ASP A 124 1.97 14.56 -16.63
CA ASP A 124 1.71 14.35 -15.21
C ASP A 124 2.79 15.00 -14.34
N ILE A 125 4.06 14.96 -14.76
CA ILE A 125 5.15 15.65 -14.07
C ILE A 125 4.91 17.16 -14.02
N THR A 126 4.52 17.77 -15.14
CA THR A 126 4.19 19.20 -15.18
C THR A 126 3.01 19.53 -14.28
N ARG A 127 1.95 18.71 -14.29
CA ARG A 127 0.79 18.89 -13.42
C ARG A 127 1.18 18.79 -11.95
N ASN A 128 1.93 17.75 -11.57
CA ASN A 128 2.38 17.56 -10.19
C ASN A 128 3.23 18.75 -9.71
N LYS A 129 4.04 19.38 -10.57
CA LYS A 129 4.80 20.60 -10.23
C LYS A 129 3.91 21.78 -9.86
N ILE A 130 2.82 21.97 -10.59
CA ILE A 130 1.83 23.01 -10.30
C ILE A 130 1.16 22.69 -8.95
N GLU A 131 0.70 21.45 -8.76
CA GLU A 131 0.02 21.02 -7.53
C GLU A 131 0.91 21.15 -6.28
N PHE A 132 2.20 20.76 -6.35
CA PHE A 132 3.14 20.96 -5.24
C PHE A 132 3.43 22.45 -4.95
N GLN A 133 3.47 23.28 -5.98
CA GLN A 133 3.63 24.73 -5.83
C GLN A 133 2.39 25.36 -5.16
N GLU A 134 1.19 24.97 -5.57
CA GLU A 134 -0.07 25.49 -5.03
C GLU A 134 -0.33 25.00 -3.59
N MET A 135 -0.13 23.70 -3.34
CA MET A 135 -0.39 23.09 -2.05
C MET A 135 0.61 23.52 -0.97
N ALA A 136 1.90 23.61 -1.33
CA ALA A 136 2.98 23.71 -0.35
C ALA A 136 4.07 24.75 -0.69
N GLY A 137 3.95 25.46 -1.82
CA GLY A 137 4.92 26.47 -2.23
C GLY A 137 6.27 25.89 -2.69
N PHE A 138 6.31 24.63 -3.11
CA PHE A 138 7.52 23.96 -3.56
C PHE A 138 7.61 23.94 -5.10
N PRO A 139 8.33 24.90 -5.72
CA PRO A 139 8.39 24.97 -7.17
C PRO A 139 9.24 23.83 -7.73
N ASN A 140 8.82 23.33 -8.89
CA ASN A 140 9.49 22.28 -9.64
C ASN A 140 9.64 20.93 -8.92
N VAL A 141 8.89 20.71 -7.85
CA VAL A 141 8.78 19.41 -7.19
C VAL A 141 7.66 18.62 -7.84
N PHE A 142 7.92 17.38 -8.24
CA PHE A 142 6.88 16.55 -8.89
C PHE A 142 6.58 15.26 -8.11
N GLY A 143 7.34 14.99 -7.04
CA GLY A 143 7.09 13.85 -6.17
C GLY A 143 7.80 13.95 -4.82
N CYS A 144 7.40 13.05 -3.93
CA CYS A 144 7.91 12.83 -2.60
C CYS A 144 8.48 11.41 -2.48
N ILE A 145 9.54 11.25 -1.68
CA ILE A 145 10.15 9.98 -1.36
C ILE A 145 10.17 9.83 0.16
N ASP A 146 9.74 8.65 0.63
CA ASP A 146 9.97 8.21 1.99
C ASP A 146 10.28 6.71 2.05
N GLY A 147 10.99 6.31 3.10
CA GLY A 147 11.41 4.94 3.36
C GLY A 147 10.85 4.43 4.67
N THR A 148 10.24 3.25 4.66
CA THR A 148 9.75 2.56 5.86
C THR A 148 10.48 1.24 6.07
N HIS A 149 11.02 1.04 7.28
CA HIS A 149 11.69 -0.19 7.64
C HIS A 149 10.69 -1.25 8.14
N ILE A 150 10.54 -2.33 7.38
CA ILE A 150 9.79 -3.52 7.78
C ILE A 150 10.74 -4.47 8.52
N LYS A 151 10.49 -4.69 9.81
CA LYS A 151 11.32 -5.59 10.63
C LYS A 151 11.27 -7.02 10.09
N ILE A 152 12.42 -7.67 10.05
CA ILE A 152 12.55 -9.08 9.67
C ILE A 152 13.28 -9.84 10.76
N VAL A 153 13.14 -11.16 10.76
CA VAL A 153 14.09 -12.03 11.47
C VAL A 153 15.42 -11.95 10.74
N ALA A 154 16.53 -11.93 11.48
CA ALA A 154 17.87 -11.89 10.92
C ALA A 154 18.01 -12.96 9.81
N PRO A 155 18.33 -12.56 8.57
CA PRO A 155 18.49 -13.51 7.49
C PRO A 155 19.70 -14.39 7.76
N PRO A 156 19.61 -15.70 7.51
CA PRO A 156 20.76 -16.59 7.67
C PRO A 156 21.77 -16.31 6.54
N GLY A 157 23.03 -16.00 6.86
CA GLY A 157 24.07 -15.83 5.85
C GLY A 157 25.22 -14.91 6.25
N ILE A 158 26.15 -14.73 5.30
CA ILE A 158 27.35 -13.89 5.46
C ILE A 158 26.98 -12.40 5.37
N ASP A 159 25.95 -12.05 4.58
CA ASP A 159 25.49 -10.67 4.37
C ASP A 159 24.31 -10.32 5.28
N GLU A 160 24.31 -10.81 6.52
CA GLU A 160 23.24 -10.51 7.48
C GLU A 160 23.27 -9.03 7.92
N ASP A 161 24.46 -8.47 8.02
CA ASP A 161 24.74 -7.11 8.49
C ASP A 161 24.15 -6.04 7.56
N VAL A 162 24.06 -6.32 6.26
CA VAL A 162 23.45 -5.39 5.28
C VAL A 162 21.96 -5.16 5.55
N TYR A 163 21.29 -6.04 6.30
CA TYR A 163 19.90 -5.86 6.71
C TYR A 163 19.75 -5.07 8.01
N VAL A 164 20.85 -4.77 8.71
CA VAL A 164 20.83 -3.99 9.95
C VAL A 164 20.68 -2.50 9.62
N ASN A 165 19.61 -1.89 10.11
CA ASN A 165 19.37 -0.46 9.94
C ASN A 165 20.11 0.39 10.99
N ARG A 166 20.03 1.72 10.85
CA ARG A 166 20.62 2.70 11.80
C ARG A 166 20.15 2.59 13.25
N LYS A 167 19.12 1.80 13.54
CA LYS A 167 18.60 1.53 14.89
C LYS A 167 19.04 0.15 15.41
N ASN A 168 20.01 -0.50 14.76
CA ASN A 168 20.50 -1.85 15.07
C ASN A 168 19.38 -2.91 15.04
N VAL A 169 18.48 -2.82 14.05
CA VAL A 169 17.41 -3.81 13.84
C VAL A 169 17.45 -4.31 12.40
N HIS A 170 17.31 -5.63 12.21
CA HIS A 170 17.15 -6.24 10.89
C HIS A 170 15.85 -5.80 10.25
N SER A 171 15.94 -5.28 9.03
CA SER A 171 14.79 -4.81 8.29
C SER A 171 14.99 -4.86 6.79
N ILE A 172 13.88 -4.84 6.07
CA ILE A 172 13.81 -4.45 4.66
C ILE A 172 13.39 -2.98 4.63
N ASN A 173 14.11 -2.13 3.90
CA ASN A 173 13.68 -0.76 3.65
C ASN A 173 12.75 -0.76 2.42
N VAL A 174 11.49 -0.37 2.64
CA VAL A 174 10.50 -0.18 1.60
C VAL A 174 10.45 1.30 1.26
N GLN A 175 10.88 1.67 0.05
CA GLN A 175 10.77 3.02 -0.46
C GLN A 175 9.50 3.17 -1.29
N ILE A 176 8.82 4.31 -1.11
CA ILE A 176 7.72 4.72 -1.97
C ILE A 176 8.02 6.10 -2.55
N VAL A 177 7.65 6.28 -3.81
CA VAL A 177 7.55 7.58 -4.48
C VAL A 177 6.08 7.95 -4.62
N CYS A 178 5.70 9.16 -4.22
CA CYS A 178 4.34 9.68 -4.29
C CYS A 178 4.27 11.00 -5.08
N ASP A 179 3.11 11.31 -5.65
CA ASP A 179 2.82 12.65 -6.18
C ASP A 179 2.08 13.55 -5.18
N ALA A 180 1.68 14.75 -5.63
CA ALA A 180 0.98 15.73 -4.80
C ALA A 180 -0.41 15.24 -4.33
N ARG A 181 -1.01 14.31 -5.08
CA ARG A 181 -2.32 13.68 -4.80
C ARG A 181 -2.17 12.35 -4.04
N LEU A 182 -1.00 12.09 -3.48
CA LEU A 182 -0.67 10.87 -2.73
C LEU A 182 -0.76 9.59 -3.56
N ARG A 183 -0.78 9.67 -4.90
CA ARG A 183 -0.72 8.49 -5.75
C ARG A 183 0.70 7.95 -5.75
N ILE A 184 0.81 6.62 -5.64
CA ILE A 184 2.11 5.94 -5.65
C ILE A 184 2.62 5.87 -7.09
N LEU A 185 3.79 6.46 -7.33
CA LEU A 185 4.45 6.46 -8.63
C LEU A 185 5.49 5.33 -8.76
N ASP A 186 6.06 4.90 -7.64
CA ASP A 186 7.01 3.79 -7.57
C ASP A 186 7.03 3.20 -6.16
N CYS A 187 7.36 1.91 -6.07
CA CYS A 187 7.53 1.22 -4.80
C CYS A 187 8.63 0.16 -4.92
N VAL A 188 9.67 0.30 -4.11
CA VAL A 188 10.76 -0.67 -4.00
C VAL A 188 10.71 -1.30 -2.62
N ALA A 189 10.26 -2.56 -2.55
CA ALA A 189 10.02 -3.28 -1.30
C ALA A 189 11.04 -4.42 -1.03
N THR A 190 12.23 -4.35 -1.62
CA THR A 190 13.24 -5.43 -1.59
C THR A 190 14.59 -4.99 -1.05
N SER A 191 14.76 -3.72 -0.67
CA SER A 191 16.06 -3.18 -0.31
C SER A 191 16.49 -3.57 1.12
N PRO A 192 17.78 -3.89 1.35
CA PRO A 192 18.28 -4.15 2.69
C PRO A 192 18.13 -2.96 3.65
N GLY A 193 18.00 -3.24 4.94
CA GLY A 193 17.78 -2.23 5.99
C GLY A 193 18.91 -1.20 6.16
N SER A 194 20.12 -1.49 5.70
CA SER A 194 21.21 -0.51 5.68
C SER A 194 21.08 0.52 4.54
N PHE A 195 20.23 0.27 3.53
CA PHE A 195 20.17 1.12 2.34
C PHE A 195 19.42 2.41 2.63
N HIS A 196 20.02 3.54 2.23
CA HIS A 196 19.37 4.84 2.25
C HIS A 196 18.43 5.02 1.06
N ASP A 197 17.34 5.77 1.25
CA ASP A 197 16.37 6.04 0.17
C ASP A 197 17.02 6.65 -1.09
N ALA A 198 18.08 7.45 -0.93
CA ALA A 198 18.83 8.00 -2.06
C ALA A 198 19.47 6.93 -2.96
N ARG A 199 19.92 5.83 -2.34
CA ARG A 199 20.50 4.70 -3.05
C ARG A 199 19.41 3.89 -3.73
N ILE A 200 18.34 3.57 -2.99
CA ILE A 200 17.20 2.80 -3.50
C ILE A 200 16.59 3.49 -4.73
N LEU A 201 16.40 4.81 -4.66
CA LEU A 201 15.88 5.61 -5.76
C LEU A 201 16.79 5.49 -7.00
N ARG A 202 18.10 5.71 -6.85
CA ARG A 202 19.06 5.67 -7.98
C ARG A 202 19.16 4.28 -8.63
N GLU A 203 18.88 3.21 -7.87
CA GLU A 203 18.88 1.83 -8.36
C GLU A 203 17.49 1.37 -8.88
N SER A 204 16.45 2.20 -8.73
CA SER A 204 15.06 1.86 -9.08
C SER A 204 14.80 1.84 -10.60
N ALA A 205 13.71 1.18 -11.01
CA ALA A 205 13.21 1.27 -12.38
C ALA A 205 12.64 2.67 -12.67
N PHE A 206 12.05 3.33 -11.67
CA PHE A 206 11.54 4.68 -11.77
C PHE A 206 12.62 5.69 -12.16
N TRP A 207 13.80 5.62 -11.54
CA TRP A 207 14.90 6.51 -11.88
C TRP A 207 15.31 6.38 -13.35
N ARG A 208 15.47 5.14 -13.84
CA ARG A 208 15.79 4.88 -15.26
C ARG A 208 14.71 5.43 -16.19
N ALA A 209 13.44 5.23 -15.86
CA ALA A 209 12.33 5.78 -16.65
C ALA A 209 12.37 7.31 -16.71
N MET A 210 12.74 7.99 -15.61
CA MET A 210 12.94 9.44 -15.59
C MET A 210 14.14 9.88 -16.43
N GLU A 211 15.22 9.10 -16.46
CA GLU A 211 16.39 9.37 -17.31
C GLU A 211 16.02 9.31 -18.79
N ASP A 212 15.27 8.29 -19.18
CA ASP A 212 14.85 8.08 -20.57
C ASP A 212 13.99 9.22 -21.12
N ILE A 213 13.18 9.86 -20.27
CA ILE A 213 12.36 11.04 -20.65
C ILE A 213 13.08 12.38 -20.42
N GLY A 214 14.36 12.37 -20.04
CA GLY A 214 15.19 13.57 -19.92
C GLY A 214 14.94 14.43 -18.68
N VAL A 215 14.33 13.88 -17.63
CA VAL A 215 13.96 14.62 -16.40
C VAL A 215 15.12 14.70 -15.39
N THR A 216 16.19 13.93 -15.57
CA THR A 216 17.19 13.60 -14.53
C THR A 216 18.45 14.44 -14.45
N ASN A 217 18.65 15.43 -15.33
CA ASN A 217 19.86 16.29 -15.29
C ASN A 217 19.96 17.20 -14.05
N GLN A 218 19.19 16.90 -13.00
CA GLN A 218 18.53 17.86 -12.14
C GLN A 218 17.99 17.32 -10.81
N LEU A 219 18.22 16.04 -10.47
CA LEU A 219 17.87 15.49 -9.15
C LEU A 219 18.92 15.91 -8.11
N ASP A 220 19.16 17.22 -8.05
CA ASP A 220 20.02 17.87 -7.08
C ASP A 220 19.26 18.00 -5.78
N ALA A 221 19.76 17.27 -4.79
CA ALA A 221 19.34 17.30 -3.40
C ALA A 221 17.94 16.73 -3.13
N LEU A 222 17.94 15.57 -2.47
CA LEU A 222 16.90 15.21 -1.51
C LEU A 222 16.79 16.35 -0.49
N ILE A 223 15.97 17.35 -0.75
CA ILE A 223 15.74 18.41 0.24
C ILE A 223 14.95 17.75 1.36
N GLN A 224 15.59 17.57 2.52
CA GLN A 224 14.89 17.18 3.74
C GLN A 224 14.06 18.39 4.18
N HIS A 225 12.78 18.40 3.82
CA HIS A 225 11.85 19.37 4.36
C HIS A 225 10.99 18.74 5.44
N SER A 226 10.80 19.51 6.50
CA SER A 226 9.83 19.23 7.53
C SER A 226 8.51 19.86 7.12
N PHE A 227 7.48 19.05 6.89
CA PHE A 227 6.13 19.56 6.71
C PHE A 227 5.64 20.16 8.03
N ARG A 228 5.11 21.38 8.00
CA ARG A 228 4.42 22.01 9.14
C ARG A 228 2.93 21.98 8.86
N LYS A 229 2.21 20.99 9.42
CA LYS A 229 0.73 21.01 9.41
C LYS A 229 0.28 22.17 10.31
N LYS A 230 -0.54 23.10 9.79
CA LYS A 230 -1.30 24.02 10.65
C LYS A 230 -2.44 23.20 11.27
N SER A 231 -2.33 22.84 12.54
CA SER A 231 -3.47 22.29 13.29
C SER A 231 -4.30 23.43 13.86
N THR A 232 -5.55 23.53 13.43
CA THR A 232 -6.61 24.16 14.22
C THR A 232 -6.99 23.18 15.32
N GLY A 233 -6.57 23.46 16.54
CA GLY A 233 -6.87 22.64 17.72
C GLY A 233 -5.67 21.84 18.21
N ALA A 234 -5.48 21.86 19.53
CA ALA A 234 -4.35 21.26 20.22
C ALA A 234 -4.24 19.76 19.92
N LEU A 235 -3.27 19.37 19.10
CA LEU A 235 -2.55 18.09 19.11
C LEU A 235 -1.35 18.15 18.13
N SER A 236 -0.35 17.35 18.47
CA SER A 236 1.10 17.45 18.22
C SER A 236 1.61 17.62 16.78
N TYR A 237 2.76 18.31 16.68
CA TYR A 237 3.64 18.37 15.52
C TYR A 237 4.19 16.98 15.14
N PHE A 238 3.82 16.46 13.97
CA PHE A 238 4.54 15.35 13.34
C PHE A 238 5.53 15.93 12.33
N PHE A 239 6.81 15.95 12.68
CA PHE A 239 7.90 16.31 11.77
C PHE A 239 8.31 15.06 10.98
N SER A 240 7.57 14.68 9.93
CA SER A 240 8.11 13.73 8.95
C SER A 240 9.11 14.47 8.06
N LYS A 241 10.36 14.00 8.06
CA LYS A 241 11.37 14.44 7.09
C LYS A 241 11.11 13.69 5.79
N VAL A 242 10.38 14.32 4.88
CA VAL A 242 10.15 13.78 3.53
C VAL A 242 11.22 14.34 2.61
N LYS A 243 11.65 13.54 1.64
CA LYS A 243 12.59 13.96 0.61
C LYS A 243 11.82 14.29 -0.67
N LEU A 244 12.13 15.40 -1.30
CA LEU A 244 11.40 15.86 -2.50
C LEU A 244 12.18 15.53 -3.78
N LEU A 245 11.44 15.16 -4.83
CA LEU A 245 11.93 14.99 -6.21
C LEU A 245 11.75 16.30 -6.96
N LYS A 246 12.86 16.99 -7.25
CA LYS A 246 12.87 18.29 -7.91
C LYS A 246 13.49 18.20 -9.31
N CYS A 247 12.97 18.99 -10.23
CA CYS A 247 13.64 19.32 -11.50
C CYS A 247 14.28 20.73 -11.41
N SER A 248 15.47 20.90 -11.95
CA SER A 248 16.12 22.19 -12.21
C SER A 248 15.55 22.77 -13.54
N GLY A 249 16.02 23.91 -14.04
CA GLY A 249 15.90 24.27 -15.47
C GLY A 249 14.53 24.49 -16.14
N VAL A 250 13.39 24.40 -15.45
CA VAL A 250 12.15 25.03 -15.91
C VAL A 250 11.80 26.09 -14.87
N GLY A 251 11.69 27.35 -15.28
CA GLY A 251 11.13 28.38 -14.42
C GLY A 251 9.73 27.98 -13.96
N PRO A 252 9.14 28.67 -12.95
CA PRO A 252 7.74 28.44 -12.62
C PRO A 252 6.91 28.48 -13.91
N PRO A 253 5.98 27.52 -14.13
CA PRO A 253 5.16 27.52 -15.33
C PRO A 253 4.53 28.91 -15.49
N SER A 254 4.83 29.56 -16.60
CA SER A 254 4.26 30.85 -16.94
C SER A 254 2.75 30.66 -17.12
N SER A 255 1.98 31.40 -16.31
CA SER A 255 0.52 31.54 -16.28
C SER A 255 -0.31 30.30 -15.92
N VAL A 256 -1.03 30.43 -14.80
CA VAL A 256 -1.97 29.51 -14.14
C VAL A 256 -3.39 29.58 -14.77
N GLU A 257 -3.53 30.10 -16.00
CA GLU A 257 -4.83 30.62 -16.44
C GLU A 257 -5.80 29.61 -17.11
N ASP A 258 -5.40 28.36 -17.38
CA ASP A 258 -6.24 27.47 -18.23
C ASP A 258 -6.70 26.12 -17.62
N ILE A 259 -6.73 25.94 -16.30
CA ILE A 259 -7.13 24.63 -15.71
C ILE A 259 -8.16 24.74 -14.56
N HIS A 260 -8.97 25.80 -14.51
CA HIS A 260 -9.82 26.10 -13.34
C HIS A 260 -11.26 25.54 -13.33
N GLU A 261 -11.60 24.50 -14.08
CA GLU A 261 -12.91 23.84 -13.97
C GLU A 261 -12.78 22.39 -13.49
N GLY A 262 -12.86 22.16 -12.17
CA GLY A 262 -13.06 20.82 -11.58
C GLY A 262 -12.39 20.53 -10.23
N TYR A 263 -11.49 21.39 -9.75
CA TYR A 263 -10.50 21.00 -8.73
C TYR A 263 -10.91 21.17 -7.25
N SER A 264 -12.03 21.82 -6.96
CA SER A 264 -12.37 22.23 -5.59
C SER A 264 -13.02 21.15 -4.72
N GLU A 265 -13.67 20.13 -5.28
CA GLU A 265 -14.35 19.08 -4.49
C GLU A 265 -13.45 17.87 -4.21
N GLU A 266 -12.52 17.52 -5.11
CA GLU A 266 -11.66 16.33 -4.96
C GLU A 266 -10.57 16.53 -3.89
N LEU A 267 -9.97 17.73 -3.80
CA LEU A 267 -8.96 18.09 -2.80
C LEU A 267 -9.50 18.17 -1.36
N ALA A 268 -10.80 18.42 -1.19
CA ALA A 268 -11.43 18.48 0.13
C ALA A 268 -11.61 17.08 0.75
N LEU A 269 -11.92 16.08 -0.08
CA LEU A 269 -12.08 14.68 0.32
C LEU A 269 -10.74 14.05 0.74
N ASP A 270 -9.65 14.40 0.06
CA ASP A 270 -8.31 13.87 0.36
C ASP A 270 -7.72 14.47 1.66
N ALA A 271 -8.03 15.72 1.99
CA ALA A 271 -7.61 16.36 3.23
C ALA A 271 -8.28 15.74 4.47
N GLU A 272 -9.54 15.28 4.35
CA GLU A 272 -10.23 14.52 5.38
C GLU A 272 -9.58 13.14 5.59
N ALA A 273 -9.26 12.42 4.50
CA ALA A 273 -8.57 11.13 4.58
C ALA A 273 -7.23 11.21 5.34
N ILE A 274 -6.46 12.29 5.18
CA ILE A 274 -5.19 12.53 5.89
C ILE A 274 -5.38 12.72 7.42
N SER A 275 -6.57 13.09 7.88
CA SER A 275 -6.86 13.23 9.32
C SER A 275 -7.12 11.90 10.04
N TYR A 276 -7.43 10.83 9.29
CA TYR A 276 -7.80 9.52 9.83
C TYR A 276 -6.66 8.48 9.83
N TRP A 277 -5.47 8.82 9.31
CA TRP A 277 -4.26 7.97 9.36
C TRP A 277 -3.30 8.35 10.52
N GLY A 278 -3.87 8.81 11.64
CA GLY A 278 -3.16 9.03 12.91
C GLY A 278 -3.28 7.85 13.86
#